data_AF-A0A4U2ZGI6-F1
#
_entry.id   AF-A0A4U2ZGI6-F1
#
_cell.length_a   1.000
_cell.length_b   1.000
_cell.length_c   1.000
_cell.angle_alpha   90.00
_cell.angle_beta   90.00
_cell.angle_gamma   90.00
#
_symmetry.space_group_name_H-M   'P 1'
#
loop_
_entity.id
_entity.type
_entity.pdbx_description
1 polymer ?
#
loop_
_entity_poly.entity_id
_entity_poly.type
_entity_poly.pdbx_seq_one_letter_code
_entity_poly.pdbx_strand_id
1 'polypeptide(L)' 'FQGAFTFMDTKTGEVRAIGSGRGENKAVFKGHNMAIELDRAAGSTMKPIFDYGPAIEYLKWATYHQI' A
#
# COMPACT_ATOMS: atom_id res chain seq x y z
N PHE A 1 7.67 -0.31 18.46
CA PHE A 1 6.94 -0.42 17.17
C PHE A 1 7.76 0.15 16.02
N GLN A 2 7.65 -0.46 14.84
CA GLN A 2 8.24 0.00 13.57
C GLN A 2 7.12 0.50 12.64
N GLY A 3 7.47 1.34 11.66
CA GLY A 3 6.54 1.85 10.67
C GLY A 3 7.27 2.19 9.38
N ALA A 4 6.56 2.16 8.25
CA ALA A 4 7.06 2.57 6.95
C ALA A 4 5.92 3.23 6.16
N PHE A 5 6.26 4.15 5.27
CA PHE A 5 5.30 4.87 4.46
C PHE A 5 5.93 5.34 3.15
N THR A 6 5.06 5.54 2.16
CA THR A 6 5.39 6.15 0.87
C THR A 6 4.33 7.19 0.56
N PHE A 7 4.75 8.40 0.24
CA PHE A 7 3.90 9.49 -0.21
C PHE A 7 4.13 9.71 -1.70
N MET A 8 3.08 9.56 -2.49
CA MET A 8 3.14 9.54 -3.96
C MET A 8 2.17 10.56 -4.56
N ASP A 9 2.61 11.20 -5.63
CA ASP A 9 1.76 12.03 -6.48
C ASP A 9 0.78 11.15 -7.27
N THR A 10 -0.52 11.35 -7.07
CA THR A 10 -1.56 10.48 -7.65
C THR A 10 -1.73 10.61 -9.15
N LYS A 11 -1.23 11.69 -9.76
CA LYS A 11 -1.36 11.94 -11.22
C LYS A 11 -0.16 11.41 -11.98
N THR A 12 1.04 11.52 -11.40
CA THR A 12 2.30 11.20 -12.08
C THR A 12 2.97 9.93 -11.58
N GLY A 13 2.61 9.46 -10.37
CA GLY A 13 3.27 8.34 -9.71
C GLY A 13 4.60 8.71 -9.03
N GLU A 14 4.98 9.99 -9.00
CA GLU A 14 6.24 10.44 -8.40
C GLU A 14 6.24 10.22 -6.88
N VAL A 15 7.27 9.56 -6.34
CA VAL A 15 7.48 9.42 -4.89
C VAL A 15 8.04 10.72 -4.33
N ARG A 16 7.20 11.48 -3.63
CA ARG A 16 7.55 12.78 -3.03
C ARG A 16 8.23 12.63 -1.68
N ALA A 17 7.93 11.55 -0.95
CA ALA A 17 8.61 11.19 0.30
C ALA A 17 8.48 9.68 0.55
N ILE A 18 9.50 9.09 1.14
CA ILE A 18 9.50 7.68 1.57
C ILE A 18 10.23 7.57 2.90
N GLY A 19 9.70 6.75 3.81
CA GLY A 19 10.25 6.58 5.15
C GLY A 19 10.12 5.14 5.63
N SER A 20 11.14 4.68 6.34
CA SER A 20 11.21 3.32 6.86
C SER A 20 11.90 3.28 8.20
N GLY A 21 11.22 2.71 9.18
CA GLY A 21 11.67 2.65 10.57
C GLY A 21 11.33 3.91 11.37
N ARG A 22 11.72 3.90 12.64
CA ARG A 22 11.42 4.99 13.59
C ARG A 22 12.47 5.04 14.70
N GLY A 23 12.87 6.25 15.09
CA GLY A 23 13.96 6.46 16.06
C GLY A 23 15.27 5.82 15.57
N GLU A 24 15.93 5.06 16.44
CA GLU A 24 17.16 4.32 16.11
C GLU A 24 16.95 3.15 15.14
N ASN A 25 15.70 2.73 14.90
CA ASN A 25 15.38 1.64 13.97
C ASN A 25 15.12 2.13 12.53
N LYS A 26 15.55 3.35 12.18
CA LYS A 26 15.41 3.87 10.81
C LYS A 26 16.30 3.08 9.86
N ALA A 27 15.86 2.96 8.61
CA ALA A 27 16.70 2.39 7.56
C ALA A 27 18.03 3.18 7.47
N VAL A 28 19.15 2.45 7.44
CA VAL A 28 20.50 3.00 7.30
C VAL A 28 21.00 2.82 5.87
N PHE A 29 22.14 3.42 5.53
CA PHE A 29 22.74 3.23 4.21
C PHE A 29 22.96 1.75 3.91
N LYS A 30 22.36 1.26 2.81
CA LYS A 30 22.33 -0.17 2.42
C LYS A 30 21.72 -1.13 3.45
N GLY A 31 20.98 -0.61 4.43
CA GLY A 31 20.21 -1.42 5.37
C GLY A 31 18.83 -1.79 4.81
N HIS A 32 18.15 -2.72 5.49
CA HIS A 32 16.82 -3.17 5.11
C HIS A 32 15.80 -2.03 5.11
N ASN A 33 15.03 -1.92 4.02
CA ASN A 33 14.04 -0.87 3.83
C ASN A 33 12.62 -1.43 3.71
N MET A 34 11.88 -1.49 4.84
CA MET A 34 10.48 -1.90 4.89
C MET A 34 9.51 -1.13 3.97
N ALA A 35 9.88 0.02 3.42
CA ALA A 35 8.98 0.72 2.48
C ALA A 35 8.95 0.03 1.10
N ILE A 36 9.96 -0.80 0.77
CA ILE A 36 10.11 -1.45 -0.54
C ILE A 36 10.46 -2.95 -0.46
N GLU A 37 11.01 -3.43 0.66
CA GLU A 37 11.47 -4.81 0.86
C GLU A 37 10.60 -5.60 1.85
N LEU A 38 9.48 -5.02 2.27
CA LEU A 38 8.63 -5.62 3.28
C LEU A 38 7.93 -6.89 2.79
N ASP A 39 8.29 -8.01 3.40
CA ASP A 39 7.58 -9.28 3.24
C ASP A 39 6.49 -9.43 4.32
N ARG A 40 5.30 -8.90 4.04
CA ARG A 40 4.09 -9.16 4.86
C ARG A 40 2.84 -9.23 3.99
N ALA A 41 1.84 -9.98 4.44
CA ALA A 41 0.53 -9.97 3.80
C ALA A 41 -0.15 -8.59 3.91
N ALA A 42 -0.67 -8.07 2.79
CA ALA A 42 -1.43 -6.82 2.75
C ALA A 42 -2.75 -6.91 3.57
N GLY A 43 -3.27 -8.12 3.77
CA GLY A 43 -4.54 -8.33 4.47
C GLY A 43 -5.71 -7.66 3.74
N SER A 44 -6.68 -7.13 4.48
CA SER A 44 -7.91 -6.58 3.89
C SER A 44 -7.70 -5.32 3.05
N THR A 45 -6.52 -4.68 3.07
CA THR A 45 -6.24 -3.53 2.19
C THR A 45 -6.13 -3.92 0.72
N MET A 46 -5.99 -5.21 0.40
CA MET A 46 -5.97 -5.72 -0.97
C MET A 46 -7.37 -5.85 -1.58
N LYS A 47 -8.42 -5.99 -0.76
CA LYS A 47 -9.79 -6.27 -1.24
C LYS A 47 -10.31 -5.28 -2.28
N PRO A 48 -10.07 -3.95 -2.17
CA PRO A 48 -10.49 -3.02 -3.22
C PRO A 48 -9.88 -3.31 -4.60
N ILE A 49 -8.66 -3.86 -4.65
CA ILE A 49 -7.94 -4.14 -5.90
C ILE A 49 -8.33 -5.52 -6.45
N PHE A 50 -8.44 -6.54 -5.57
CA PHE A 50 -8.62 -7.92 -6.02
C PHE A 50 -10.10 -8.37 -6.08
N ASP A 51 -10.96 -7.85 -5.20
CA ASP A 51 -12.36 -8.26 -5.10
C ASP A 51 -13.30 -7.19 -5.66
N TYR A 52 -13.36 -6.02 -5.01
CA TYR A 52 -14.39 -5.01 -5.29
C TYR A 52 -14.17 -4.30 -6.63
N GLY A 53 -12.93 -3.92 -6.96
CA GLY A 53 -12.60 -3.27 -8.22
C GLY A 53 -13.01 -4.12 -9.44
N PRO A 54 -12.58 -5.39 -9.53
CA PRO A 54 -12.99 -6.28 -10.61
C PRO A 54 -14.49 -6.53 -10.65
N ALA A 55 -15.17 -6.67 -9.50
CA ALA A 55 -16.62 -6.85 -9.48
C ALA A 55 -17.36 -5.63 -10.05
N ILE A 56 -16.94 -4.42 -9.69
CA ILE A 56 -17.52 -3.19 -10.23
C ILE A 56 -17.19 -3.05 -11.72
N GLU A 57 -15.96 -3.34 -12.14
CA GLU A 57 -15.52 -3.17 -13.53
C GLU A 57 -16.18 -4.19 -14.46
N TYR A 58 -16.17 -5.49 -14.12
CA TYR A 58 -16.59 -6.54 -15.04
C TYR A 58 -18.03 -7.01 -14.83
N LEU A 59 -18.54 -6.96 -13.59
CA LEU A 59 -19.92 -7.38 -13.28
C LEU A 59 -20.88 -6.18 -13.18
N LYS A 60 -20.37 -4.96 -13.20
CA LYS A 60 -21.14 -3.70 -13.08
C LYS A 60 -22.02 -3.68 -11.82
N TRP A 61 -21.53 -4.27 -10.73
CA TRP A 61 -22.23 -4.23 -9.45
C TRP A 61 -22.34 -2.80 -8.94
N ALA A 62 -23.55 -2.41 -8.52
CA ALA A 62 -23.77 -1.14 -7.86
C ALA A 62 -23.09 -1.12 -6.48
N THR A 63 -22.78 0.07 -5.96
CA THR A 63 -22.13 0.24 -4.65
C THR A 63 -22.97 -0.30 -3.48
N TYR A 64 -24.28 -0.52 -3.69
CA TYR A 64 -25.21 -1.09 -2.72
C TYR A 64 -25.50 -2.58 -2.96
N HIS A 65 -24.77 -3.26 -3.87
CA HIS A 65 -24.98 -4.66 -4.19
C HIS A 65 -24.99 -5.54 -2.92
N GLN A 66 -26.06 -6.31 -2.73
CA GLN A 66 -26.24 -7.22 -1.60
C GLN A 66 -25.96 -8.64 -2.04
N ILE A 67 -25.19 -9.36 -1.22
CA ILE A 67 -24.84 -10.78 -1.38
C ILE A 67 -25.78 -11.60 -0.51
#